data_AF-A0A9E5QDJ4-F1
#
_entry.id   AF-A0A9E5QDJ4-F1
#
_cell.length_a   1.000
_cell.length_b   1.000
_cell.length_c   1.000
_cell.angle_alpha   90.00
_cell.angle_beta   90.00
_cell.angle_gamma   90.00
#
_symmetry.space_group_name_H-M   'P 1'
#
loop_
_entity.id
_entity.type
_entity.pdbx_description
1 polymer ?
#
loop_
_entity_poly.entity_id
_entity_poly.type
_entity_poly.pdbx_seq_one_letter_code
_entity_poly.pdbx_strand_id
1 'polypeptide(L)'
;MKSGYNIGIHITPNTQIEKIGVGAKPTFTPPPLPKQKPGLPRVAIISTGGTIASRVDYRTGGVRSALSARDLYSVVPELSEVATIDAQILFSLYSENITAKHWSETAKTVAKHIQKGAAGVVVPHGTDTMAYTA
;
A
#
# COMPACT_ATOMS: atom_id res chain seq x y z
N MET A 1 -14.96 18.52 11.92
CA MET A 1 -16.07 19.45 11.57
C MET A 1 -16.73 18.98 10.28
N LYS A 2 -17.98 19.37 9.98
CA LYS A 2 -18.63 19.04 8.70
C LYS A 2 -17.90 19.61 7.48
N SER A 3 -17.08 20.65 7.67
CA SER A 3 -16.30 21.29 6.62
C SER A 3 -15.04 20.52 6.18
N GLY A 4 -14.64 19.45 6.88
CA GLY A 4 -13.42 18.69 6.55
C GLY A 4 -12.10 19.33 6.98
N TYR A 5 -12.12 20.55 7.53
CA TYR A 5 -10.91 21.22 8.03
C TYR A 5 -10.46 20.67 9.38
N ASN A 6 -9.14 20.58 9.55
CA ASN A 6 -8.49 20.31 10.82
C ASN A 6 -8.45 21.59 11.67
N ILE A 7 -8.67 21.46 12.98
CA ILE A 7 -8.57 22.56 13.94
C ILE A 7 -7.75 22.12 15.16
N GLY A 8 -6.99 23.04 15.74
CA GLY A 8 -6.38 22.87 17.05
C GLY A 8 -7.18 23.65 18.10
N ILE A 9 -7.43 23.05 19.26
CA ILE A 9 -8.11 23.70 20.39
C ILE A 9 -7.18 23.64 21.60
N HIS A 10 -6.87 24.81 22.17
CA HIS A 10 -6.11 24.89 23.41
C HIS A 10 -7.04 24.62 24.61
N ILE A 11 -6.71 23.63 25.43
CA ILE A 11 -7.54 23.20 26.57
C ILE A 11 -7.15 23.99 27.83
N THR A 12 -8.14 24.63 28.44
CA THR A 12 -8.03 25.37 29.72
C THR A 12 -8.91 24.71 30.79
N PRO A 13 -8.74 25.04 32.09
CA PRO A 13 -9.59 24.50 33.16
C PRO A 13 -11.10 24.74 32.98
N ASN A 14 -11.48 25.77 32.22
CA ASN A 14 -12.89 26.11 31.94
C ASN A 14 -13.41 25.47 30.64
N THR A 15 -12.60 24.65 29.96
CA THR A 15 -13.00 24.02 28.70
C THR A 15 -13.99 22.89 28.97
N GLN A 16 -15.15 22.95 28.32
CA GLN A 16 -16.17 21.91 28.40
C GLN A 16 -16.16 21.08 27.11
N ILE A 17 -16.09 19.75 27.27
CA ILE A 17 -16.13 18.80 26.16
C ILE A 17 -17.34 17.89 26.38
N GLU A 18 -18.29 17.95 25.45
CA GLU A 18 -19.47 17.09 25.47
C GLU A 18 -19.42 16.11 24.29
N LYS A 19 -19.66 14.82 24.57
CA LYS A 19 -19.78 13.79 23.54
C LYS A 19 -21.19 13.78 22.98
N ILE A 20 -21.37 14.42 21.83
CA ILE A 20 -22.66 14.50 21.14
C ILE A 20 -23.07 13.23 20.37
N GLY A 21 -22.23 12.19 20.35
CA GLY A 21 -22.54 10.93 19.65
C GLY A 21 -21.32 10.05 19.37
N VAL A 22 -21.53 9.01 18.57
CA VAL A 22 -20.48 8.12 18.06
C VAL A 22 -20.33 8.36 16.56
N GLY A 23 -19.11 8.70 16.12
CA GLY A 23 -18.84 8.82 14.69
C GLY A 23 -18.98 7.46 14.00
N ALA A 24 -19.52 7.44 12.77
CA ALA A 24 -19.53 6.23 11.96
C ALA A 24 -18.09 5.69 11.82
N LYS A 25 -17.91 4.36 11.78
CA LYS A 25 -16.63 3.79 11.38
C LYS A 25 -16.50 3.91 9.85
N PRO A 26 -15.32 4.28 9.32
CA PRO A 26 -15.12 4.24 7.87
C PRO A 26 -15.14 2.77 7.47
N THR A 27 -16.08 2.37 6.62
CA THR A 27 -16.04 1.08 5.95
C THR A 27 -15.57 1.32 4.53
N PHE A 28 -14.48 0.64 4.15
CA PHE A 28 -14.02 0.60 2.77
C PHE A 28 -14.43 -0.72 2.16
N THR A 29 -15.25 -0.65 1.11
CA THR A 29 -15.51 -1.79 0.24
C THR A 29 -14.66 -1.60 -1.00
N PRO A 30 -13.64 -2.46 -1.26
CA PRO A 30 -12.89 -2.34 -2.49
C PRO A 30 -13.79 -2.58 -3.69
N PRO A 31 -13.56 -1.90 -4.83
CA PRO A 31 -14.28 -2.22 -6.04
C PRO A 31 -14.10 -3.72 -6.40
N PRO A 32 -15.04 -4.29 -7.15
CA PRO A 32 -14.87 -5.64 -7.69
C PRO A 32 -13.58 -5.69 -8.52
N LEU A 33 -12.89 -6.83 -8.45
CA LEU A 33 -11.69 -7.03 -9.25
C LEU A 33 -12.05 -6.94 -10.74
N PRO A 34 -11.25 -6.23 -11.56
CA PRO A 34 -11.43 -6.25 -13.01
C PRO A 34 -11.28 -7.68 -13.53
N LYS A 35 -12.01 -8.01 -14.62
CA LYS A 35 -11.86 -9.30 -15.29
C LYS A 35 -10.47 -9.35 -15.92
N GLN A 36 -9.64 -10.29 -15.47
CA GLN A 36 -8.32 -10.51 -16.05
C GLN A 36 -8.45 -11.15 -17.43
N LYS A 37 -7.65 -10.69 -18.39
CA LYS A 37 -7.55 -11.36 -19.69
C LYS A 37 -6.87 -12.73 -19.54
N PRO A 38 -7.39 -13.78 -20.19
CA PRO A 38 -6.71 -15.08 -20.21
C PRO A 38 -5.37 -14.98 -20.95
N GLY A 39 -4.38 -15.75 -20.49
CA GLY A 39 -3.05 -15.83 -21.13
C GLY A 39 -2.07 -14.71 -20.78
N LEU A 40 -2.41 -13.80 -19.85
CA LEU A 40 -1.49 -12.76 -19.39
C LEU A 40 -0.33 -13.33 -18.55
N PRO A 41 0.87 -12.72 -18.63
CA PRO A 41 1.99 -13.12 -17.79
C PRO A 41 1.68 -12.90 -16.31
N ARG A 42 2.17 -13.79 -15.46
CA ARG A 42 2.09 -13.63 -14.01
C ARG A 42 3.22 -12.74 -13.52
N VAL A 43 2.89 -11.62 -12.87
CA VAL A 43 3.89 -10.69 -12.33
C VAL A 43 3.72 -10.61 -10.82
N ALA A 44 4.82 -10.80 -10.09
CA ALA A 44 4.83 -10.61 -8.64
C ALA A 44 5.21 -9.16 -8.30
N ILE A 45 4.44 -8.52 -7.44
CA ILE A 45 4.76 -7.20 -6.87
C ILE A 45 5.10 -7.42 -5.40
N ILE A 46 6.38 -7.21 -5.05
CA ILE A 46 6.90 -7.46 -3.70
C ILE A 46 7.22 -6.11 -3.06
N SER A 47 6.31 -5.61 -2.21
CA SER A 47 6.50 -4.33 -1.53
C SER A 47 7.50 -4.44 -0.39
N THR A 48 8.48 -3.53 -0.36
CA THR A 48 9.45 -3.39 0.75
C THR A 48 9.12 -2.21 1.68
N GLY A 49 8.10 -1.44 1.33
CA GLY A 49 7.72 -0.19 1.97
C GLY A 49 7.42 0.89 0.94
N GLY A 50 7.50 2.15 1.36
CA GLY A 50 7.21 3.29 0.50
C GLY A 50 5.71 3.55 0.28
N THR A 51 5.41 4.65 -0.44
CA THR A 51 4.06 5.22 -0.59
C THR A 51 3.43 4.95 -1.95
N ILE A 52 4.09 4.19 -2.83
CA ILE A 52 3.68 3.98 -4.24
C ILE A 52 2.24 3.43 -4.35
N ALA A 53 1.79 2.70 -3.34
CA ALA A 53 0.44 2.15 -3.30
C ALA A 53 -0.42 2.80 -2.20
N SER A 54 -0.03 3.93 -1.61
CA SER A 54 -0.81 4.54 -0.54
C SER A 54 -2.09 5.19 -1.06
N ARG A 55 -3.20 5.00 -0.33
CA ARG A 55 -4.48 5.66 -0.56
C ARG A 55 -4.82 6.62 0.56
N VAL A 56 -5.58 7.66 0.22
CA VAL A 56 -6.12 8.60 1.19
C VAL A 56 -7.52 8.17 1.60
N ASP A 57 -7.75 8.01 2.90
CA ASP A 57 -9.10 7.98 3.47
C ASP A 57 -9.55 9.42 3.69
N TYR A 58 -10.28 9.98 2.72
CA TYR A 58 -10.76 11.37 2.76
C TYR A 58 -11.68 11.68 3.94
N ARG A 59 -12.23 10.65 4.62
CA ARG A 59 -13.11 10.85 5.77
C ARG A 59 -12.33 11.02 7.06
N THR A 60 -11.18 10.36 7.18
CA THR A 60 -10.29 10.47 8.33
C THR A 60 -9.11 11.41 8.08
N GLY A 61 -8.83 11.75 6.82
CA GLY A 61 -7.60 12.43 6.39
C GLY A 61 -6.36 11.53 6.46
N GLY A 62 -6.52 10.26 6.84
CA GLY A 62 -5.42 9.31 7.03
C GLY A 62 -4.94 8.70 5.72
N VAL A 63 -3.64 8.44 5.62
CA VAL A 63 -3.04 7.70 4.51
C VAL A 63 -2.88 6.23 4.92
N ARG A 64 -3.30 5.31 4.06
CA ARG A 64 -3.13 3.86 4.27
C ARG A 64 -2.37 3.26 3.10
N SER A 65 -1.38 2.43 3.34
CA SER A 65 -0.75 1.63 2.29
C SER A 65 -1.77 0.68 1.64
N ALA A 66 -1.78 0.57 0.32
CA ALA A 66 -2.41 -0.54 -0.39
C ALA A 66 -1.50 -1.76 -0.31
N LEU A 67 -2.11 -2.88 0.07
CA LEU A 67 -1.40 -4.02 0.61
C LEU A 67 -1.72 -5.30 -0.18
N SER A 68 -2.72 -5.25 -1.06
CA SER A 68 -3.19 -6.40 -1.84
C SER A 68 -3.24 -6.10 -3.34
N ALA A 69 -3.26 -7.16 -4.15
CA ALA A 69 -3.42 -7.04 -5.60
C ALA A 69 -4.75 -6.33 -5.95
N ARG A 70 -5.81 -6.57 -5.14
CA ARG A 70 -7.10 -5.90 -5.30
C ARG A 70 -7.01 -4.39 -5.09
N ASP A 71 -6.22 -3.95 -4.13
CA ASP A 71 -6.02 -2.52 -3.91
C ASP A 71 -5.26 -1.91 -5.10
N LEU A 72 -4.25 -2.60 -5.63
CA LEU A 72 -3.52 -2.15 -6.83
C LEU A 72 -4.45 -2.02 -8.05
N TYR A 73 -5.30 -3.01 -8.32
CA TYR A 73 -6.28 -2.91 -9.40
C TYR A 73 -7.34 -1.83 -9.15
N SER A 74 -7.63 -1.49 -7.89
CA SER A 74 -8.58 -0.41 -7.59
C SER A 74 -8.01 0.98 -7.86
N VAL A 75 -6.68 1.13 -7.79
CA VAL A 75 -5.96 2.40 -8.03
C VAL A 75 -5.52 2.50 -9.48
N VAL A 76 -5.06 1.39 -10.07
CA VAL A 76 -4.59 1.29 -11.46
C VAL A 76 -5.28 0.11 -12.14
N PRO A 77 -6.54 0.26 -12.59
CA PRO A 77 -7.29 -0.81 -13.26
C PRO A 77 -6.59 -1.36 -14.51
N GLU A 78 -5.82 -0.53 -15.22
CA GLU A 78 -5.12 -0.87 -16.46
C GLU A 78 -4.14 -2.04 -16.30
N LEU A 79 -3.69 -2.33 -15.07
CA LEU A 79 -2.87 -3.52 -14.77
C LEU A 79 -3.56 -4.82 -15.18
N SER A 80 -4.90 -4.89 -15.19
CA SER A 80 -5.65 -6.08 -15.60
C SER A 80 -5.49 -6.44 -17.07
N GLU A 81 -5.01 -5.51 -17.88
CA GLU A 81 -4.78 -5.67 -19.30
C GLU A 81 -3.35 -6.11 -19.62
N VAL A 82 -2.43 -5.99 -18.65
CA VAL A 82 -0.99 -6.19 -18.83
C VAL A 82 -0.51 -7.49 -18.18
N ALA A 83 -0.94 -7.78 -16.94
CA ALA A 83 -0.45 -8.92 -16.20
C ALA A 83 -1.43 -9.41 -15.13
N THR A 84 -1.31 -10.70 -14.80
CA THR A 84 -1.93 -11.27 -13.60
C THR A 84 -1.04 -10.97 -12.40
N ILE A 85 -1.42 -9.95 -11.62
CA ILE A 85 -0.67 -9.48 -10.45
C ILE A 85 -0.87 -10.39 -9.24
N ASP A 86 0.25 -10.83 -8.67
CA ASP A 86 0.36 -11.41 -7.34
C ASP A 86 1.08 -10.42 -6.42
N ALA A 87 0.43 -9.90 -5.39
CA ALA A 87 0.99 -8.86 -4.54
C ALA A 87 1.32 -9.42 -3.16
N GLN A 88 2.54 -9.17 -2.70
CA GLN A 88 3.02 -9.54 -1.38
C GLN A 88 3.71 -8.34 -0.72
N ILE A 89 3.43 -8.10 0.55
CA ILE A 89 4.26 -7.22 1.38
C ILE A 89 5.35 -8.08 1.98
N LEU A 90 6.60 -7.73 1.68
CA LEU A 90 7.75 -8.32 2.32
C LEU A 90 8.08 -7.54 3.60
N PHE A 91 8.17 -6.21 3.50
CA PHE A 91 8.40 -5.31 4.63
C PHE A 91 7.57 -4.03 4.50
N SER A 92 7.49 -3.26 5.58
CA SER A 92 6.92 -1.91 5.60
C SER A 92 7.89 -0.95 6.28
N LEU A 93 9.05 -0.76 5.66
CA LEU A 93 10.14 0.08 6.18
C LEU A 93 10.33 1.33 5.32
N TYR A 94 10.82 2.40 5.94
CA TYR A 94 11.42 3.49 5.19
C TYR A 94 12.75 3.04 4.59
N SER A 95 13.10 3.55 3.41
CA SER A 95 14.31 3.13 2.67
C SER A 95 15.58 3.28 3.51
N GLU A 96 15.69 4.35 4.29
CA GLU A 96 16.81 4.62 5.19
C GLU A 96 17.01 3.53 6.27
N ASN A 97 15.99 2.73 6.57
CA ASN A 97 16.06 1.63 7.52
C ASN A 97 16.27 0.26 6.86
N ILE A 98 16.41 0.21 5.53
CA ILE A 98 16.73 -1.02 4.79
C ILE A 98 18.23 -1.30 4.96
N THR A 99 18.56 -2.58 5.17
CA THR A 99 19.91 -3.03 5.52
C THR A 99 20.27 -4.26 4.69
N ALA A 100 21.53 -4.69 4.73
CA ALA A 100 21.99 -5.88 4.01
C ALA A 100 21.21 -7.17 4.29
N LYS A 101 20.64 -7.29 5.51
CA LYS A 101 19.74 -8.41 5.84
C LYS A 101 18.47 -8.37 5.00
N HIS A 102 17.87 -7.19 4.86
CA HIS A 102 16.65 -6.98 4.07
C HIS A 102 16.90 -7.21 2.58
N TRP A 103 18.07 -6.85 2.05
CA TRP A 103 18.46 -7.16 0.67
C TRP A 103 18.49 -8.66 0.42
N SER A 104 19.12 -9.41 1.33
CA SER A 104 19.20 -10.87 1.25
C SER A 104 17.81 -11.53 1.27
N GLU A 105 16.91 -11.04 2.12
CA GLU A 105 15.53 -11.52 2.20
C GLU A 105 14.70 -11.13 0.96
N THR A 106 14.93 -9.94 0.39
CA THR A 106 14.33 -9.51 -0.88
C THR A 106 14.75 -10.42 -2.02
N ALA A 107 16.05 -10.68 -2.17
CA ALA A 107 16.58 -11.58 -3.20
C ALA A 107 16.01 -13.01 -3.09
N LYS A 108 15.94 -13.57 -1.87
CA LYS A 108 15.32 -14.89 -1.63
C LYS A 108 13.84 -14.91 -2.02
N THR A 109 13.11 -13.84 -1.72
CA THR A 109 11.67 -13.75 -2.02
C THR A 109 11.43 -13.61 -3.52
N VAL A 110 12.23 -12.79 -4.21
CA VAL A 110 12.23 -12.68 -5.68
C VAL A 110 12.48 -14.05 -6.32
N ALA A 111 13.53 -14.76 -5.89
CA ALA A 111 13.85 -16.09 -6.40
C ALA A 111 12.70 -17.09 -6.21
N LYS A 112 12.04 -17.06 -5.04
CA LYS A 112 10.88 -17.91 -4.75
C LYS A 112 9.71 -17.66 -5.71
N HIS A 113 9.45 -16.41 -6.09
CA HIS A 113 8.38 -16.08 -7.04
C HIS A 113 8.73 -16.50 -8.46
N ILE A 114 9.98 -16.31 -8.88
CA ILE A 114 10.48 -16.80 -10.17
C ILE A 114 10.35 -18.33 -10.26
N GLN A 115 10.75 -19.07 -9.22
CA GLN A 115 10.62 -20.53 -9.16
C GLN A 115 9.16 -21.01 -9.22
N LYS A 116 8.21 -20.18 -8.76
CA LYS A 116 6.77 -20.45 -8.88
C LYS A 116 6.19 -20.12 -10.26
N GLY A 117 7.03 -19.70 -11.21
CA GLY A 117 6.63 -19.37 -12.58
C GLY A 117 6.16 -17.94 -12.77
N ALA A 118 6.57 -16.99 -11.90
CA ALA A 118 6.39 -15.58 -12.22
C ALA A 118 7.24 -15.21 -13.45
N ALA A 119 6.61 -14.60 -14.45
CA ALA A 119 7.27 -14.10 -15.66
C ALA A 119 8.11 -12.84 -15.37
N GLY A 120 7.81 -12.13 -14.28
CA GLY A 120 8.56 -10.97 -13.83
C GLY A 120 8.25 -10.63 -12.38
N VAL A 121 9.17 -9.88 -11.76
CA VAL A 121 9.03 -9.41 -10.38
C VAL A 121 9.31 -7.91 -10.35
N VAL A 122 8.42 -7.16 -9.71
CA VAL A 122 8.55 -5.72 -9.47
C VAL A 122 8.69 -5.51 -7.96
N VAL A 123 9.69 -4.74 -7.55
CA VAL A 123 9.95 -4.43 -6.14
C VAL A 123 9.74 -2.93 -5.92
N PRO A 124 8.54 -2.48 -5.52
CA PRO A 124 8.35 -1.12 -5.05
C PRO A 124 9.24 -0.87 -3.82
N HIS A 125 10.06 0.18 -3.91
CA HIS A 125 11.09 0.48 -2.93
C HIS A 125 11.16 1.99 -2.66
N GLY A 126 11.55 2.35 -1.45
CA GLY A 126 11.80 3.76 -1.10
C GLY A 126 12.99 4.32 -1.88
N THR A 127 12.94 5.63 -2.19
CA THR A 127 13.88 6.29 -3.10
C THR A 127 15.31 6.34 -2.58
N ASP A 128 15.48 6.55 -1.28
CA ASP A 128 16.76 7.00 -0.72
C ASP A 128 17.85 5.92 -0.80
N THR A 129 17.45 4.66 -0.68
CA THR A 129 18.38 3.51 -0.72
C THR A 129 18.12 2.58 -1.90
N MET A 130 17.25 2.96 -2.85
CA MET A 130 16.92 2.12 -4.02
C MET A 130 18.16 1.74 -4.81
N ALA A 131 19.06 2.68 -5.07
CA ALA A 131 20.28 2.44 -5.83
C ALA A 131 21.25 1.46 -5.15
N TYR A 132 21.20 1.34 -3.82
CA TYR A 132 22.03 0.38 -3.08
C TYR A 132 21.41 -1.03 -3.07
N THR A 133 20.09 -1.11 -3.15
CA THR A 133 19.36 -2.39 -3.22
C THR A 133 19.38 -3.01 -4.63
N ALA A 134 19.57 -2.20 -5.68
CA ALA A 134 19.46 -2.59 -7.09
C ALA A 134 20.61 -3.46 -7.62
#